data_AF-A0A2E1YG41-F1
#
_entry.id   AF-A0A2E1YG41-F1
#
_cell.length_a   1.000
_cell.length_b   1.000
_cell.length_c   1.000
_cell.angle_alpha   90.00
_cell.angle_beta   90.00
_cell.angle_gamma   90.00
#
_symmetry.space_group_name_H-M   'P 1'
#
loop_
_entity.id
_entity.type
_entity.pdbx_description
1 polymer ?
#
loop_
_entity_poly.entity_id
_entity_poly.type
_entity_poly.pdbx_seq_one_letter_code
_entity_poly.pdbx_strand_id
1 'polypeptide(L)'
;MLEDIKSKINSNAKEISKEINNSASAVSEMAKSKVDSVVLSVATQIVTKSMNGIASKGFSYIENDTKYQSIIDKTWEMLPLPMRLIGKETLSYNDNMYFLRKSIFGKDKEKPKVDNKDKNIISRTIKKMFS
;
A
#
# COMPACT_ATOMS: atom_id res chain seq x y z
N MET A 1 -5.66 -41.11 -24.58
CA MET A 1 -4.21 -40.74 -24.67
C MET A 1 -3.99 -39.24 -24.72
N LEU A 2 -4.33 -38.53 -25.80
CA LEU A 2 -4.11 -37.06 -25.87
C LEU A 2 -4.96 -36.27 -24.86
N GLU A 3 -6.22 -36.66 -24.65
CA GLU A 3 -7.11 -36.01 -23.68
C GLU A 3 -6.69 -36.25 -22.22
N ASP A 4 -6.15 -37.43 -21.91
CA ASP A 4 -5.62 -37.75 -20.58
C ASP A 4 -4.36 -36.94 -20.25
N ILE A 5 -3.53 -36.64 -21.26
CA ILE A 5 -2.34 -35.79 -21.11
C ILE A 5 -2.78 -34.34 -20.84
N LYS A 6 -3.77 -33.82 -21.56
CA LYS A 6 -4.31 -32.47 -21.33
C LYS A 6 -4.91 -32.34 -19.93
N SER A 7 -5.66 -33.34 -19.46
CA SER A 7 -6.29 -33.28 -18.13
C SER A 7 -5.25 -33.30 -17.00
N LYS A 8 -4.20 -34.11 -17.13
CA LYS A 8 -3.06 -34.14 -16.19
C LYS A 8 -2.31 -32.81 -16.15
N ILE A 9 -2.02 -32.22 -17.31
CA ILE A 9 -1.37 -30.90 -17.39
C ILE A 9 -2.21 -29.84 -16.68
N ASN A 10 -3.52 -29.81 -16.92
CA ASN A 10 -4.42 -28.87 -16.26
C ASN A 10 -4.53 -29.08 -14.74
N SER A 11 -4.52 -30.34 -14.29
CA SER A 11 -4.52 -30.67 -12.86
C SER A 11 -3.26 -30.16 -12.18
N ASN A 12 -2.09 -30.46 -12.76
CA ASN A 12 -0.80 -30.03 -12.22
C ASN A 12 -0.67 -28.50 -12.21
N ALA A 13 -1.13 -27.81 -13.26
CA ALA A 13 -1.12 -26.35 -13.30
C ALA A 13 -1.98 -25.71 -12.20
N LYS A 14 -3.15 -26.31 -11.90
CA LYS A 14 -4.02 -25.85 -10.79
C LYS A 14 -3.39 -26.10 -9.43
N GLU A 15 -2.72 -27.24 -9.26
CA GLU A 15 -2.03 -27.61 -8.02
C GLU A 15 -0.85 -26.67 -7.73
N ILE A 16 0.01 -26.43 -8.73
CA ILE A 16 1.11 -25.46 -8.64
C ILE A 16 0.58 -24.05 -8.33
N SER A 17 -0.49 -23.62 -9.01
CA SER A 17 -1.11 -22.31 -8.73
C SER A 17 -1.62 -22.22 -7.29
N LYS A 18 -2.20 -23.30 -6.77
CA LYS A 18 -2.69 -23.38 -5.39
C LYS A 18 -1.55 -23.36 -4.38
N GLU A 19 -0.45 -24.07 -4.62
CA GLU A 19 0.74 -24.06 -3.77
C GLU A 19 1.43 -22.70 -3.75
N ILE A 20 1.54 -22.03 -4.89
CA ILE A 20 2.08 -20.66 -5.00
C ILE A 20 1.20 -19.70 -4.19
N ASN A 21 -0.12 -19.77 -4.34
CA ASN A 21 -1.04 -18.93 -3.59
C ASN A 21 -0.96 -19.19 -2.09
N ASN A 22 -0.93 -20.46 -1.67
CA ASN A 22 -0.77 -20.83 -0.26
C ASN A 22 0.54 -20.31 0.32
N SER A 23 1.63 -20.40 -0.44
CA SER A 23 2.95 -19.90 -0.03
C SER A 23 2.96 -18.37 0.07
N ALA A 24 2.37 -17.67 -0.91
CA ALA A 24 2.23 -16.21 -0.90
C ALA A 24 1.36 -15.73 0.27
N SER A 25 0.24 -16.42 0.55
CA SER A 25 -0.61 -16.16 1.70
C SER A 25 0.14 -16.37 3.02
N ALA A 26 0.89 -17.47 3.18
CA ALA A 26 1.69 -17.72 4.37
C ALA A 26 2.80 -16.67 4.58
N VAL A 27 3.48 -16.26 3.50
CA VAL A 27 4.48 -15.18 3.56
C VAL A 27 3.85 -13.85 3.93
N SER A 28 2.67 -13.55 3.38
CA SER A 28 1.89 -12.35 3.69
C SER A 28 1.44 -12.31 5.16
N GLU A 29 0.90 -13.41 5.69
CA GLU A 29 0.53 -13.53 7.10
C GLU A 29 1.74 -13.40 8.03
N MET A 30 2.85 -14.04 7.67
CA MET A 30 4.09 -13.94 8.43
C MET A 30 4.65 -12.51 8.41
N ALA A 31 4.62 -11.84 7.26
CA ALA A 31 5.02 -10.45 7.14
C ALA A 31 4.10 -9.51 7.95
N LYS A 32 2.77 -9.72 7.92
CA LYS A 32 1.80 -8.99 8.75
C LYS A 32 2.07 -9.17 10.25
N SER A 33 2.37 -10.40 10.67
CA SER A 33 2.69 -10.72 12.08
C SER A 33 4.03 -10.13 12.55
N LYS A 34 4.96 -9.88 11.62
CA LYS A 34 6.31 -9.34 11.89
C LYS A 34 6.41 -7.83 11.66
N VAL A 35 5.32 -7.12 11.39
CA VAL A 35 5.36 -5.66 11.33
C VAL A 35 5.56 -5.10 12.72
N ASP A 36 6.83 -4.96 13.06
CA ASP A 36 7.26 -4.30 14.29
C ASP A 36 7.07 -2.77 14.16
N SER A 37 7.01 -2.12 15.32
CA SER A 37 7.05 -0.69 15.55
C SER A 37 8.06 0.06 14.65
N VAL A 38 9.21 -0.55 14.33
CA VAL A 38 10.22 0.02 13.42
C VAL A 38 9.70 0.13 11.98
N VAL A 39 9.12 -0.95 11.43
CA VAL A 39 8.56 -0.95 10.06
C VAL A 39 7.42 0.07 9.97
N LEU A 40 6.54 0.09 10.97
CA LEU A 40 5.44 1.05 11.06
C LEU A 40 5.97 2.50 11.11
N SER A 41 6.99 2.77 11.92
CA SER A 41 7.60 4.09 12.06
C SER A 41 8.23 4.56 10.74
N VAL A 42 9.02 3.71 10.08
CA VAL A 42 9.66 4.04 8.79
C VAL A 42 8.61 4.29 7.71
N ALA A 43 7.60 3.43 7.59
CA ALA A 43 6.51 3.62 6.64
C ALA A 43 5.75 4.93 6.90
N THR A 44 5.46 5.24 8.17
CA THR A 44 4.81 6.50 8.58
C THR A 44 5.61 7.71 8.14
N GLN A 45 6.93 7.68 8.33
CA GLN A 45 7.81 8.78 7.91
C GLN A 45 7.84 8.96 6.39
N ILE A 46 7.94 7.85 5.63
CA ILE A 46 7.95 7.88 4.16
C ILE A 46 6.65 8.48 3.63
N VAL A 47 5.50 7.97 4.10
CA VAL A 47 4.18 8.49 3.70
C VAL A 47 4.03 9.96 4.10
N THR A 48 4.47 10.34 5.30
CA THR A 48 4.44 11.74 5.75
C THR A 48 5.27 12.66 4.84
N LYS A 49 6.49 12.24 4.46
CA LYS A 49 7.33 13.01 3.53
C LYS A 49 6.66 13.15 2.16
N SER A 50 6.08 12.07 1.66
CA SER A 50 5.33 12.08 0.41
C SER A 50 4.15 13.05 0.45
N MET A 51 3.33 13.00 1.50
CA MET A 51 2.20 13.92 1.70
C MET A 51 2.64 15.38 1.79
N ASN A 52 3.78 15.66 2.45
CA ASN A 52 4.36 17.00 2.45
C ASN A 52 4.80 17.45 1.05
N GLY A 53 5.39 16.55 0.26
CA GLY A 53 5.75 16.82 -1.14
C GLY A 53 4.53 17.04 -2.05
N ILE A 54 3.39 16.39 -1.77
CA ILE A 54 2.12 16.66 -2.44
C ILE A 54 1.59 18.04 -2.04
N ALA A 55 1.60 18.34 -0.74
CA ALA A 55 1.15 19.62 -0.21
C ALA A 55 1.95 20.79 -0.80
N SER A 56 3.28 20.68 -0.90
CA SER A 56 4.12 21.75 -1.46
C SER A 56 3.84 22.04 -2.95
N LYS A 57 3.28 21.07 -3.68
CA LYS A 57 2.85 21.23 -5.09
C LYS A 57 1.45 21.84 -5.22
N GLY A 58 0.73 22.01 -4.11
CA GLY A 58 -0.56 22.68 -4.06
C GLY A 58 -1.75 21.82 -4.49
N PHE A 59 -2.94 22.44 -4.47
CA PHE A 59 -4.20 21.77 -4.81
C PHE A 59 -4.23 21.23 -6.24
N SER A 60 -3.50 21.81 -7.19
CA SER A 60 -3.41 21.27 -8.56
C SER A 60 -2.84 19.84 -8.65
N TYR A 61 -2.09 19.41 -7.65
CA TYR A 61 -1.56 18.04 -7.52
C TYR A 61 -2.42 17.17 -6.62
N ILE A 62 -3.01 17.75 -5.57
CA ILE A 62 -3.94 17.06 -4.69
C ILE A 62 -5.19 16.72 -5.48
N GLU A 63 -5.79 17.69 -6.16
CA GLU A 63 -6.98 17.70 -7.03
C GLU A 63 -7.01 16.59 -8.09
N ASN A 64 -5.83 16.29 -8.64
CA ASN A 64 -5.66 15.53 -9.87
C ASN A 64 -5.23 14.09 -9.57
N ASP A 65 -6.11 13.14 -9.87
CA ASP A 65 -5.89 11.72 -9.57
C ASP A 65 -4.64 11.16 -10.23
N THR A 66 -4.36 11.48 -11.50
CA THR A 66 -3.16 11.01 -12.21
C THR A 66 -1.87 11.52 -11.56
N LYS A 67 -1.82 12.81 -11.22
CA LYS A 67 -0.65 13.42 -10.57
C LYS A 67 -0.46 12.89 -9.15
N TYR A 68 -1.56 12.72 -8.42
CA TYR A 68 -1.56 12.14 -7.09
C TYR A 68 -1.05 10.69 -7.14
N GLN A 69 -1.62 9.86 -8.02
CA GLN A 69 -1.25 8.46 -8.22
C GLN A 69 0.24 8.30 -8.54
N SER A 70 0.80 9.15 -9.40
CA SER A 70 2.24 9.11 -9.71
C SER A 70 3.12 9.28 -8.47
N ILE A 71 2.70 10.10 -7.50
CA ILE A 71 3.43 10.26 -6.24
C ILE A 71 3.20 9.05 -5.33
N ILE A 72 1.99 8.50 -5.30
CA ILE A 72 1.66 7.30 -4.53
C ILE A 72 2.47 6.09 -4.98
N ASP A 73 2.67 5.91 -6.28
CA ASP A 73 3.47 4.83 -6.85
C ASP A 73 4.94 4.96 -6.47
N LYS A 74 5.51 6.16 -6.57
CA LYS A 74 6.89 6.41 -6.09
C LYS A 74 7.02 6.20 -4.59
N THR A 75 6.00 6.57 -3.81
CA THR A 75 5.99 6.36 -2.36
C THR A 75 6.01 4.89 -2.02
N TRP A 76 5.28 4.05 -2.77
CA TRP A 76 5.26 2.61 -2.59
C TRP A 76 6.65 2.00 -2.75
N GLU A 77 7.40 2.41 -3.76
CA GLU A 77 8.76 1.92 -4.03
C GLU A 77 9.73 2.21 -2.89
N MET A 78 9.49 3.29 -2.13
CA MET A 78 10.31 3.67 -0.98
C MET A 78 9.93 2.91 0.30
N LEU A 79 8.78 2.24 0.35
CA LEU A 79 8.31 1.56 1.56
C LEU A 79 9.25 0.40 1.96
N PRO A 80 9.29 0.05 3.26
CA PRO A 80 10.05 -1.10 3.75
C PRO A 80 9.72 -2.37 2.97
N LEU A 81 10.76 -3.17 2.69
CA LEU A 81 10.61 -4.42 1.92
C LEU A 81 9.50 -5.34 2.46
N PRO A 82 9.34 -5.55 3.79
CA PRO A 82 8.25 -6.38 4.31
C PRO A 82 6.86 -5.94 3.84
N MET A 83 6.59 -4.63 3.75
CA MET A 83 5.33 -4.12 3.22
C MET A 83 5.18 -4.41 1.73
N ARG A 84 6.26 -4.19 0.97
CA ARG A 84 6.27 -4.43 -0.46
C ARG A 84 6.04 -5.90 -0.82
N LEU A 85 6.54 -6.82 0.00
CA LEU A 85 6.32 -8.26 -0.14
C LEU A 85 4.88 -8.70 0.14
N ILE A 86 4.16 -8.01 1.03
CA ILE A 86 2.72 -8.26 1.26
C ILE A 86 1.90 -7.86 0.02
N GLY A 87 2.35 -6.84 -0.70
CA GLY A 87 1.75 -6.39 -1.96
C GLY A 87 0.73 -5.26 -1.83
N LYS A 88 0.60 -4.44 -2.89
CA LYS A 88 -0.29 -3.26 -2.90
C LYS A 88 -1.75 -3.64 -2.67
N GLU A 89 -2.21 -4.71 -3.32
CA GLU A 89 -3.61 -5.15 -3.27
C GLU A 89 -3.98 -5.66 -1.87
N THR A 90 -3.15 -6.53 -1.29
CA THR A 90 -3.35 -7.08 0.05
C THR A 90 -3.40 -6.02 1.15
N LEU A 91 -2.65 -4.92 0.99
CA LEU A 91 -2.63 -3.80 1.93
C LEU A 91 -3.71 -2.75 1.61
N SER A 92 -4.53 -2.95 0.56
CA SER A 92 -5.43 -1.95 -0.01
C SER A 92 -4.73 -0.58 -0.12
N TYR A 93 -3.49 -0.58 -0.60
CA TYR A 93 -2.58 0.55 -0.45
C TYR A 93 -3.14 1.81 -1.12
N ASN A 94 -3.60 1.70 -2.36
CA ASN A 94 -4.15 2.85 -3.09
C ASN A 94 -5.36 3.45 -2.34
N ASP A 95 -6.33 2.63 -1.93
CA ASP A 95 -7.53 3.10 -1.23
C ASP A 95 -7.18 3.85 0.06
N ASN A 96 -6.24 3.30 0.83
CA ASN A 96 -5.75 3.94 2.04
C ASN A 96 -5.04 5.27 1.75
N MET A 97 -4.30 5.39 0.64
CA MET A 97 -3.67 6.66 0.24
C MET A 97 -4.71 7.69 -0.22
N TYR A 98 -5.75 7.30 -0.97
CA TYR A 98 -6.87 8.20 -1.32
C TYR A 98 -7.69 8.60 -0.09
N PHE A 99 -7.83 7.71 0.89
CA PHE A 99 -8.40 8.06 2.19
C PHE A 99 -7.56 9.13 2.91
N LEU A 100 -6.22 8.99 2.91
CA LEU A 100 -5.32 9.99 3.49
C LEU A 100 -5.42 11.33 2.77
N ARG A 101 -5.50 11.35 1.44
CA ARG A 101 -5.74 12.57 0.65
C ARG A 101 -6.93 13.35 1.18
N LYS A 102 -8.09 12.69 1.28
CA LYS A 102 -9.33 13.31 1.76
C LYS A 102 -9.22 13.72 3.22
N SER A 103 -8.62 12.88 4.07
CA SER A 103 -8.52 13.14 5.52
C SER A 103 -7.62 14.34 5.84
N ILE A 104 -6.53 14.50 5.10
CA ILE A 104 -5.50 15.53 5.34
C ILE A 104 -5.85 16.83 4.60
N PHE A 105 -6.27 16.73 3.34
CA PHE A 105 -6.46 17.88 2.44
C PHE A 105 -7.91 18.21 2.14
N GLY A 106 -8.89 17.40 2.57
CA GLY A 106 -10.31 17.62 2.29
C GLY A 106 -10.97 18.71 3.14
N LYS A 107 -10.19 19.42 3.98
CA LYS A 107 -10.67 20.63 4.66
C LYS A 107 -10.23 21.84 3.86
N ASP A 108 -11.15 22.77 3.61
CA ASP A 108 -10.88 24.05 2.96
C ASP A 108 -9.84 24.83 3.78
N LYS A 109 -8.57 24.65 3.39
CA LYS A 109 -7.44 25.40 3.90
C LYS A 109 -6.94 26.24 2.74
N GLU A 110 -6.66 27.52 3.01
CA GLU A 110 -6.08 28.43 2.02
C GLU A 110 -4.78 27.88 1.39
N LYS A 111 -4.02 27.07 2.16
CA LYS A 111 -2.86 26.32 1.67
C LYS A 111 -2.88 24.89 2.20
N PRO A 112 -2.59 23.88 1.34
CA PRO A 112 -2.46 22.52 1.79
C PRO A 112 -1.20 22.37 2.66
N LYS A 113 -1.36 21.70 3.80
CA LYS A 113 -0.27 21.39 4.73
C LYS A 113 -0.55 20.09 5.46
N VAL A 114 0.52 19.37 5.80
CA VAL A 114 0.48 18.21 6.69
C VAL A 114 0.92 18.66 8.08
N ASP A 115 0.04 18.57 9.05
CA ASP A 115 0.33 18.94 10.43
C ASP A 115 0.65 17.72 11.32
N ASN A 116 0.96 17.95 12.60
CA ASN A 116 1.29 16.85 13.52
C ASN A 116 0.08 15.93 13.82
N LYS A 117 -1.17 16.41 13.69
CA LYS A 117 -2.35 15.55 13.84
C LYS A 117 -2.46 14.60 12.65
N ASP A 118 -2.12 15.09 11.45
CA ASP A 118 -2.10 14.29 10.23
C ASP A 118 -1.11 13.11 10.32
N LYS A 119 0.04 13.29 10.98
CA LYS A 119 0.99 12.17 11.23
C LYS A 119 0.36 11.01 11.99
N ASN A 120 -0.50 11.31 12.98
CA ASN A 120 -1.22 10.28 13.73
C ASN A 120 -2.28 9.58 12.85
N ILE A 121 -2.92 10.30 11.94
CA ILE A 121 -3.84 9.72 10.96
C ILE A 121 -3.07 8.77 10.04
N ILE A 122 -1.94 9.22 9.49
CA ILE A 122 -1.05 8.41 8.64
C ILE A 122 -0.62 7.14 9.36
N SER A 123 -0.11 7.25 10.58
CA SER A 123 0.37 6.11 11.36
C SER A 123 -0.75 5.09 11.62
N ARG A 124 -1.96 5.55 12.00
CA ARG A 124 -3.12 4.67 12.19
C ARG A 124 -3.57 4.00 10.90
N THR A 125 -3.59 4.73 9.80
CA THR A 125 -3.93 4.17 8.49
C THR A 125 -2.94 3.09 8.07
N ILE A 126 -1.63 3.32 8.23
CA ILE A 126 -0.61 2.30 7.93
C ILE A 126 -0.76 1.10 8.85
N LYS A 127 -0.99 1.31 10.15
CA LYS A 127 -1.23 0.21 11.09
C LYS A 127 -2.43 -0.64 10.67
N LYS A 128 -3.52 -0.01 10.21
CA LYS A 128 -4.73 -0.68 9.73
C LYS A 128 -4.48 -1.55 8.49
N MET A 129 -3.49 -1.24 7.65
CA MET A 129 -3.16 -2.05 6.47
C MET A 129 -2.72 -3.49 6.83
N PHE A 130 -2.27 -3.70 8.07
CA PHE A 130 -1.83 -5.02 8.56
C PHE A 130 -2.86 -5.72 9.45
N SER A 131 -4.01 -5.07 9.70
CA SER A 131 -5.09 -5.58 10.57
C SER A 131 -6.20 -6.22 9.76
#